data_AF-A0A7Y7TXF2-F1
#
_entry.id   AF-A0A7Y7TXF2-F1
#
_cell.length_a   1.000
_cell.length_b   1.000
_cell.length_c   1.000
_cell.angle_alpha   90.00
_cell.angle_beta   90.00
_cell.angle_gamma   90.00
#
_symmetry.space_group_name_H-M   'P 1'
#
loop_
_entity.id
_entity.type
_entity.pdbx_description
1 polymer ?
#
loop_
_entity_poly.entity_id
_entity_poly.type
_entity_poly.pdbx_seq_one_letter_code
_entity_poly.pdbx_strand_id
1 'polypeptide(L)'
;MKTSPLSPLAGKNKPVNWFFAFKFNSESYPGCTDDGKTPPVGSKGIFGGTVQEYKNGHSQQYVFATDQNPTLVKGEGCIGATLNDPLGATFAQVYLTDDYNYLIWNDQFYNDPPQFPKYLTAPWGHSKGMLAWDDDGNGFVLQVSTPSWPASGNKNHKRQTDGNTLGCIKDDDIEVSQHFFCLKINKNDLVILLNALINASVVTNPTIPQIVKNGGPADVQTIVKKVGKVSKSTTFTKAILSSGVQILSKPSAIAGPVWQLVSSELGSIPLRVASWWEEPAIYSTNKDTQITCWPKGVNKPGAVEIATSGTWDGKSIGFLGGAKPSCNHAKVGVSTDPSLPYS
;
A
#
# COMPACT_ATOMS: atom_id res chain seq x y z
N MET A 1 -3.35 -28.81 -11.75
CA MET A 1 -1.95 -28.41 -12.01
C MET A 1 -1.59 -27.37 -10.97
N LYS A 2 -0.56 -27.59 -10.16
CA LYS A 2 -0.12 -26.57 -9.18
C LYS A 2 0.24 -25.31 -9.96
N THR A 3 -0.53 -24.25 -9.75
CA THR A 3 -0.23 -22.89 -10.17
C THR A 3 1.16 -22.53 -9.64
N SER A 4 1.92 -21.73 -10.39
CA SER A 4 3.25 -21.28 -9.96
C SER A 4 3.22 -20.75 -8.52
N PRO A 5 4.32 -20.87 -7.75
CA PRO A 5 4.36 -20.37 -6.39
C PRO A 5 3.94 -18.90 -6.33
N LEU A 6 3.09 -18.56 -5.35
CA LEU A 6 2.59 -17.21 -5.19
C LEU A 6 3.76 -16.26 -4.91
N SER A 7 3.91 -15.22 -5.74
CA SER A 7 5.05 -14.29 -5.69
C SER A 7 4.64 -12.91 -6.21
N PRO A 8 5.30 -11.82 -5.79
CA PRO A 8 5.22 -10.57 -6.54
C PRO A 8 5.63 -10.80 -8.01
N LEU A 9 5.00 -10.11 -8.95
CA LEU A 9 5.28 -10.20 -10.38
C LEU A 9 5.66 -8.82 -10.94
N ALA A 10 6.64 -8.78 -11.85
CA ALA A 10 6.93 -7.61 -12.68
C ALA A 10 5.98 -7.48 -13.90
N GLY A 11 5.09 -8.46 -14.07
CA GLY A 11 4.21 -8.67 -15.20
C GLY A 11 3.86 -10.16 -15.30
N LYS A 12 2.90 -10.54 -16.15
CA LYS A 12 2.43 -11.93 -16.27
C LYS A 12 3.61 -12.89 -16.42
N ASN A 13 3.65 -13.91 -15.55
CA ASN A 13 4.66 -14.95 -15.53
C ASN A 13 6.11 -14.46 -15.32
N LYS A 14 6.32 -13.27 -14.75
CA LYS A 14 7.63 -12.70 -14.44
C LYS A 14 7.78 -12.52 -12.92
N PRO A 15 8.06 -13.59 -12.15
CA PRO A 15 8.18 -13.50 -10.70
C PRO A 15 9.41 -12.68 -10.29
N VAL A 16 9.23 -11.90 -9.24
CA VAL A 16 10.24 -11.06 -8.59
C VAL A 16 10.12 -11.23 -7.07
N ASN A 17 11.17 -10.94 -6.32
CA ASN A 17 11.14 -11.01 -4.86
C ASN A 17 10.48 -9.78 -4.24
N TRP A 18 10.60 -8.63 -4.89
CA TRP A 18 9.85 -7.43 -4.55
C TRP A 18 9.62 -6.56 -5.77
N PHE A 19 8.58 -5.73 -5.71
CA PHE A 19 8.46 -4.56 -6.56
C PHE A 19 8.01 -3.35 -5.74
N PHE A 20 8.45 -2.17 -6.16
CA PHE A 20 7.90 -0.90 -5.75
C PHE A 20 7.37 -0.19 -7.00
N ALA A 21 6.19 0.41 -6.91
CA ALA A 21 5.63 1.24 -7.97
C ALA A 21 5.08 2.55 -7.40
N PHE A 22 5.34 3.64 -8.10
CA PHE A 22 4.78 4.96 -7.84
C PHE A 22 3.91 5.36 -9.03
N LYS A 23 2.61 5.48 -8.80
CA LYS A 23 1.64 5.99 -9.78
C LYS A 23 1.61 7.52 -9.67
N PHE A 24 1.71 8.19 -10.80
CA PHE A 24 1.68 9.64 -10.87
C PHE A 24 0.27 10.22 -10.69
N ASN A 25 0.20 11.53 -10.51
CA ASN A 25 -1.05 12.30 -10.48
C ASN A 25 -1.48 12.74 -11.90
N SER A 26 -2.77 13.05 -12.08
CA SER A 26 -3.39 13.34 -13.37
C SER A 26 -3.05 14.72 -13.92
N GLU A 27 -2.64 15.68 -13.08
CA GLU A 27 -2.18 16.98 -13.57
C GLU A 27 -0.86 16.86 -14.33
N SER A 28 0.07 16.05 -13.82
CA SER A 28 1.42 15.94 -14.36
C SER A 28 1.52 14.84 -15.43
N TYR A 29 0.78 13.75 -15.25
CA TYR A 29 0.83 12.54 -16.07
C TYR A 29 -0.58 11.97 -16.32
N PRO A 30 -1.42 12.64 -17.12
CA PRO A 30 -2.77 12.15 -17.43
C PRO A 30 -2.73 10.84 -18.22
N GLY A 31 -3.78 10.04 -18.11
CA GLY A 31 -3.94 8.78 -18.84
C GLY A 31 -3.08 7.64 -18.33
N CYS A 32 -2.80 6.70 -19.22
CA CYS A 32 -1.98 5.52 -18.98
C CYS A 32 -0.70 5.49 -19.82
N THR A 33 -0.56 6.42 -20.74
CA THR A 33 0.54 6.53 -21.71
C THR A 33 0.89 7.99 -21.93
N ASP A 34 2.06 8.26 -22.50
CA ASP A 34 2.57 9.62 -22.71
C ASP A 34 1.68 10.52 -23.58
N ASP A 35 0.85 9.92 -24.44
CA ASP A 35 -0.15 10.62 -25.24
C ASP A 35 -1.44 10.95 -24.47
N GLY A 36 -1.48 10.69 -23.15
CA GLY A 36 -2.61 11.01 -22.28
C GLY A 36 -3.81 10.08 -22.43
N LYS A 37 -3.71 9.00 -23.20
CA LYS A 37 -4.85 8.11 -23.47
C LYS A 37 -5.29 7.35 -22.23
N THR A 38 -6.60 7.29 -22.05
CA THR A 38 -7.29 6.43 -21.09
C THR A 38 -8.05 5.33 -21.84
N PRO A 39 -8.32 4.18 -21.19
CA PRO A 39 -9.35 3.28 -21.66
C PRO A 39 -10.70 4.02 -21.81
N PRO A 40 -11.54 3.69 -22.81
CA PRO A 40 -12.83 4.34 -22.98
C PRO A 40 -13.72 4.17 -21.74
N VAL A 41 -14.42 5.23 -21.34
CA VAL A 41 -15.45 5.16 -20.29
C VAL A 41 -16.47 4.06 -20.63
N GLY A 42 -16.81 3.24 -19.65
CA GLY A 42 -17.70 2.08 -19.83
C GLY A 42 -17.00 0.79 -20.29
N SER A 43 -15.72 0.83 -20.65
CA SER A 43 -14.95 -0.40 -20.94
C SER A 43 -14.79 -1.26 -19.68
N LYS A 44 -14.81 -2.59 -19.82
CA LYS A 44 -14.78 -3.52 -18.68
C LYS A 44 -13.38 -3.67 -18.10
N GLY A 45 -13.28 -3.60 -16.78
CA GLY A 45 -12.05 -3.90 -16.05
C GLY A 45 -11.79 -5.40 -15.87
N ILE A 46 -10.52 -5.80 -15.84
CA ILE A 46 -10.11 -7.22 -15.72
C ILE A 46 -10.48 -7.86 -14.36
N PHE A 47 -10.69 -7.04 -13.34
CA PHE A 47 -11.17 -7.42 -12.00
C PHE A 47 -12.59 -6.91 -11.74
N GLY A 48 -13.39 -6.77 -12.81
CA GLY A 48 -14.77 -6.28 -12.74
C GLY A 48 -14.88 -4.76 -12.77
N GLY A 49 -16.14 -4.30 -12.78
CA GLY A 49 -16.51 -2.90 -13.01
C GLY A 49 -16.31 -2.43 -14.44
N THR A 50 -16.54 -1.15 -14.65
CA THR A 50 -16.26 -0.46 -15.90
C THR A 50 -15.47 0.80 -15.64
N VAL A 51 -14.70 1.25 -16.62
CA VAL A 51 -13.91 2.48 -16.51
C VAL A 51 -14.83 3.66 -16.24
N GLN A 52 -14.49 4.44 -15.21
CA GLN A 52 -15.29 5.57 -14.75
C GLN A 52 -14.86 6.88 -15.43
N GLU A 53 -15.78 7.84 -15.46
CA GLU A 53 -15.47 9.23 -15.76
C GLU A 53 -15.06 9.94 -14.45
N TYR A 54 -13.76 10.11 -14.24
CA TYR A 54 -13.22 10.80 -13.07
C TYR A 54 -13.17 12.31 -13.31
N LYS A 55 -13.91 13.06 -12.48
CA LYS A 55 -14.05 14.52 -12.64
C LYS A 55 -12.72 15.28 -12.57
N ASN A 56 -11.78 14.77 -11.79
CA ASN A 56 -10.47 15.37 -11.56
C ASN A 56 -9.38 14.76 -12.48
N GLY A 57 -9.79 14.14 -13.59
CA GLY A 57 -8.89 13.47 -14.51
C GLY A 57 -8.54 12.05 -14.04
N HIS A 58 -7.74 11.39 -14.86
CA HIS A 58 -7.39 9.98 -14.68
C HIS A 58 -5.89 9.83 -14.87
N SER A 59 -5.20 9.15 -13.95
CA SER A 59 -3.79 8.78 -14.14
C SER A 59 -3.52 7.38 -13.62
N GLN A 60 -3.00 6.54 -14.51
CA GLN A 60 -2.44 5.24 -14.16
C GLN A 60 -1.03 5.08 -14.75
N GLN A 61 -0.41 6.18 -15.20
CA GLN A 61 1.02 6.22 -15.50
C GLN A 61 1.82 6.01 -14.22
N TYR A 62 2.94 5.30 -14.33
CA TYR A 62 3.73 4.90 -13.17
C TYR A 62 5.20 4.72 -13.51
N VAL A 63 6.02 4.74 -12.46
CA VAL A 63 7.38 4.19 -12.46
C VAL A 63 7.44 3.03 -11.48
N PHE A 64 8.32 2.08 -11.75
CA PHE A 64 8.51 0.93 -10.86
C PHE A 64 9.95 0.43 -10.88
N ALA A 65 10.31 -0.28 -9.81
CA ALA A 65 11.58 -0.99 -9.65
C ALA A 65 11.29 -2.38 -9.07
N THR A 66 12.21 -3.32 -9.28
CA THR A 66 12.13 -4.69 -8.77
C THR A 66 13.49 -5.16 -8.25
N ASP A 67 13.55 -6.32 -7.59
CA ASP A 67 14.83 -6.90 -7.18
C ASP A 67 15.76 -7.23 -8.36
N GLN A 68 15.21 -7.43 -9.55
CA GLN A 68 15.97 -7.70 -10.78
C GLN A 68 16.39 -6.42 -11.51
N ASN A 69 15.64 -5.33 -11.32
CA ASN A 69 15.98 -4.00 -11.84
C ASN A 69 15.68 -2.96 -10.75
N PRO A 70 16.63 -2.71 -9.84
CA PRO A 70 16.41 -1.88 -8.65
C PRO A 70 16.45 -0.37 -8.94
N THR A 71 16.35 0.03 -10.21
CA THR A 71 16.23 1.42 -10.63
C THR A 71 14.82 1.68 -11.12
N LEU A 72 14.24 2.80 -10.70
CA LEU A 72 12.93 3.22 -11.19
C LEU A 72 12.98 3.40 -12.70
N VAL A 73 12.09 2.70 -13.39
CA VAL A 73 11.85 2.85 -14.83
C VAL A 73 10.38 3.15 -15.07
N LYS A 74 10.09 3.87 -16.15
CA LYS A 74 8.71 4.14 -16.55
C LYS A 74 8.03 2.84 -16.97
N GLY A 75 6.85 2.60 -16.41
CA GLY A 75 6.00 1.48 -16.78
C GLY A 75 5.17 1.76 -18.01
N GLU A 76 4.69 0.69 -18.64
CA GLU A 76 3.79 0.77 -19.79
C GLU A 76 2.34 0.53 -19.36
N GLY A 77 1.42 1.25 -20.00
CA GLY A 77 -0.01 1.09 -19.82
C GLY A 77 -0.52 1.51 -18.43
N CYS A 78 -1.71 1.03 -18.09
CA CYS A 78 -2.40 1.41 -16.86
C CYS A 78 -2.01 0.46 -15.71
N ILE A 79 -1.29 0.95 -14.69
CA ILE A 79 -1.00 0.13 -13.50
C ILE A 79 -2.28 -0.36 -12.81
N GLY A 80 -2.34 -1.64 -12.45
CA GLY A 80 -3.48 -2.26 -11.78
C GLY A 80 -4.67 -2.59 -12.69
N ALA A 81 -4.54 -2.41 -14.00
CA ALA A 81 -5.64 -2.64 -14.95
C ALA A 81 -5.29 -3.65 -16.07
N THR A 82 -4.07 -4.19 -16.09
CA THR A 82 -3.66 -5.21 -17.07
C THR A 82 -2.95 -6.39 -16.38
N LEU A 83 -2.61 -7.42 -17.16
CA LEU A 83 -1.69 -8.47 -16.68
C LEU A 83 -0.24 -8.18 -17.03
N ASN A 84 0.05 -7.09 -17.73
CA ASN A 84 1.41 -6.74 -18.16
C ASN A 84 2.10 -5.82 -17.16
N ASP A 85 1.34 -5.09 -16.34
CA ASP A 85 1.85 -4.26 -15.26
C ASP A 85 2.07 -5.08 -13.97
N PRO A 86 2.99 -4.66 -13.07
CA PRO A 86 3.36 -5.43 -11.89
C PRO A 86 2.20 -5.62 -10.90
N LEU A 87 1.36 -4.60 -10.72
CA LEU A 87 0.29 -4.61 -9.74
C LEU A 87 -0.85 -5.55 -10.16
N GLY A 88 -1.34 -5.38 -11.39
CA GLY A 88 -2.42 -6.18 -11.94
C GLY A 88 -1.99 -7.64 -12.14
N ALA A 89 -0.78 -7.89 -12.63
CA ALA A 89 -0.25 -9.26 -12.71
C ALA A 89 -0.21 -9.95 -11.34
N THR A 90 0.30 -9.24 -10.32
CA THR A 90 0.41 -9.79 -8.96
C THR A 90 -0.94 -10.08 -8.36
N PHE A 91 -1.86 -9.11 -8.42
CA PHE A 91 -3.21 -9.22 -7.87
C PHE A 91 -4.04 -10.29 -8.56
N ALA A 92 -3.86 -10.48 -9.88
CA ALA A 92 -4.55 -11.49 -10.67
C ALA A 92 -4.31 -12.92 -10.17
N GLN A 93 -3.14 -13.21 -9.60
CA GLN A 93 -2.85 -14.54 -9.02
C GLN A 93 -3.88 -14.92 -7.95
N VAL A 94 -4.28 -13.94 -7.14
CA VAL A 94 -5.21 -14.13 -6.02
C VAL A 94 -6.66 -13.96 -6.50
N TYR A 95 -6.97 -12.86 -7.19
CA TYR A 95 -8.35 -12.54 -7.55
C TYR A 95 -8.97 -13.50 -8.58
N LEU A 96 -8.19 -13.97 -9.56
CA LEU A 96 -8.71 -14.80 -10.66
C LEU A 96 -8.70 -16.30 -10.37
N THR A 97 -8.06 -16.73 -9.28
CA THR A 97 -8.00 -18.12 -8.85
C THR A 97 -8.74 -18.30 -7.52
N ASP A 98 -9.04 -19.54 -7.15
CA ASP A 98 -9.57 -19.86 -5.82
C ASP A 98 -8.55 -20.68 -5.00
N ASP A 99 -7.27 -20.63 -5.40
CA ASP A 99 -6.25 -21.53 -4.86
C ASP A 99 -5.57 -20.96 -3.60
N TYR A 100 -5.65 -19.64 -3.40
CA TYR A 100 -4.90 -18.95 -2.36
C TYR A 100 -5.79 -18.41 -1.25
N ASN A 101 -5.19 -18.32 -0.08
CA ASN A 101 -5.74 -17.66 1.10
C ASN A 101 -5.38 -16.18 1.05
N TYR A 102 -6.22 -15.33 1.64
CA TYR A 102 -5.98 -13.88 1.66
C TYR A 102 -6.59 -13.19 2.86
N LEU A 103 -6.02 -12.03 3.18
CA LEU A 103 -6.53 -11.05 4.12
C LEU A 103 -6.34 -9.66 3.52
N ILE A 104 -7.45 -8.95 3.30
CA ILE A 104 -7.46 -7.55 2.85
C ILE A 104 -7.79 -6.64 4.04
N TRP A 105 -7.12 -5.50 4.12
CA TRP A 105 -7.44 -4.43 5.07
C TRP A 105 -7.51 -3.08 4.35
N ASN A 106 -8.42 -2.23 4.81
CA ASN A 106 -8.57 -0.87 4.30
C ASN A 106 -9.40 -0.04 5.30
N ASP A 107 -8.89 1.11 5.73
CA ASP A 107 -9.63 2.01 6.60
C ASP A 107 -10.72 2.83 5.88
N GLN A 108 -10.75 2.77 4.55
CA GLN A 108 -11.69 3.49 3.70
C GLN A 108 -12.30 2.50 2.68
N PHE A 109 -13.19 1.62 3.14
CA PHE A 109 -13.89 0.64 2.27
C PHE A 109 -15.09 1.23 1.51
N TYR A 110 -15.53 2.46 1.80
CA TYR A 110 -16.65 3.10 1.08
C TYR A 110 -17.96 2.30 1.07
N ASN A 111 -18.26 1.59 2.17
CA ASN A 111 -19.42 0.69 2.29
C ASN A 111 -19.40 -0.53 1.37
N ASP A 112 -18.23 -0.95 0.88
CA ASP A 112 -18.06 -2.21 0.15
C ASP A 112 -16.80 -2.95 0.66
N PRO A 113 -16.93 -3.96 1.54
CA PRO A 113 -18.17 -4.65 1.95
C PRO A 113 -19.20 -3.78 2.72
N PRO A 114 -20.51 -4.06 2.61
CA PRO A 114 -21.59 -3.25 3.23
C PRO A 114 -21.56 -3.20 4.77
N GLN A 115 -20.80 -4.09 5.40
CA GLN A 115 -20.61 -4.12 6.86
C GLN A 115 -19.64 -3.04 7.35
N PHE A 116 -18.86 -2.42 6.46
CA PHE A 116 -17.96 -1.32 6.83
C PHE A 116 -18.63 0.03 6.55
N PRO A 117 -18.36 1.06 7.36
CA PRO A 117 -18.72 2.42 7.01
C PRO A 117 -17.84 2.94 5.86
N LYS A 118 -18.11 4.17 5.41
CA LYS A 118 -17.32 4.82 4.35
C LYS A 118 -15.84 4.93 4.72
N TYR A 119 -15.56 5.38 5.95
CA TYR A 119 -14.23 5.57 6.51
C TYR A 119 -14.25 5.26 8.01
N LEU A 120 -13.13 4.75 8.51
CA LEU A 120 -12.82 4.57 9.92
C LEU A 120 -11.57 5.38 10.23
N THR A 121 -11.66 6.25 11.22
CA THR A 121 -10.55 7.11 11.65
C THR A 121 -9.89 6.55 12.91
N ALA A 122 -8.96 7.30 13.52
CA ALA A 122 -8.36 6.94 14.79
C ALA A 122 -9.43 6.49 15.81
N PRO A 123 -9.23 5.37 16.53
CA PRO A 123 -7.95 4.68 16.76
C PRO A 123 -7.58 3.59 15.73
N TRP A 124 -8.33 3.44 14.65
CA TRP A 124 -7.98 2.49 13.58
C TRP A 124 -6.74 2.95 12.81
N GLY A 125 -5.95 1.99 12.35
CA GLY A 125 -4.76 2.27 11.54
C GLY A 125 -5.14 2.79 10.16
N HIS A 126 -4.61 3.95 9.77
CA HIS A 126 -4.73 4.47 8.40
C HIS A 126 -3.78 3.70 7.47
N SER A 127 -4.21 2.51 7.04
CA SER A 127 -3.40 1.56 6.28
C SER A 127 -4.29 0.70 5.40
N LYS A 128 -3.72 0.27 4.26
CA LYS A 128 -4.43 -0.48 3.22
C LYS A 128 -3.52 -1.52 2.58
N GLY A 129 -4.08 -2.65 2.17
CA GLY A 129 -3.31 -3.68 1.47
C GLY A 129 -3.91 -5.07 1.52
N MET A 130 -3.07 -6.04 1.17
CA MET A 130 -3.38 -7.47 1.12
C MET A 130 -2.21 -8.32 1.61
N LEU A 131 -2.52 -9.37 2.36
CA LEU A 131 -1.67 -10.56 2.51
C LEU A 131 -2.31 -11.66 1.70
N ALA A 132 -1.50 -12.43 0.98
CA ALA A 132 -1.95 -13.62 0.28
C ALA A 132 -0.92 -14.75 0.44
N TRP A 133 -1.40 -15.98 0.63
CA TRP A 133 -0.55 -17.14 0.92
C TRP A 133 -1.15 -18.46 0.41
N ASP A 134 -0.26 -19.43 0.16
CA ASP A 134 -0.59 -20.82 -0.15
C ASP A 134 -0.82 -21.66 1.13
N ASP A 135 -1.05 -22.97 0.98
CA ASP A 135 -1.31 -23.85 2.12
C ASP A 135 -0.11 -24.03 3.08
N ASP A 136 1.09 -23.71 2.62
CA ASP A 136 2.32 -23.75 3.41
C ASP A 136 2.61 -22.40 4.11
N GLY A 137 1.84 -21.35 3.80
CA GLY A 137 2.01 -20.01 4.32
C GLY A 137 3.02 -19.14 3.54
N ASN A 138 3.45 -19.57 2.36
CA ASN A 138 4.29 -18.76 1.48
C ASN A 138 3.44 -17.88 0.57
N GLY A 139 3.92 -16.67 0.26
CA GLY A 139 3.20 -15.78 -0.64
C GLY A 139 3.76 -14.39 -0.69
N PHE A 140 2.90 -13.38 -0.55
CA PHE A 140 3.32 -11.98 -0.54
C PHE A 140 2.50 -11.10 0.40
N VAL A 141 3.11 -9.97 0.78
CA VAL A 141 2.40 -8.78 1.27
C VAL A 141 2.37 -7.73 0.17
N LEU A 142 1.22 -7.08 0.00
CA LEU A 142 1.01 -5.93 -0.88
C LEU A 142 0.51 -4.77 -0.02
N GLN A 143 1.33 -3.73 0.14
CA GLN A 143 0.95 -2.49 0.82
C GLN A 143 0.64 -1.41 -0.21
N VAL A 144 -0.46 -0.69 0.00
CA VAL A 144 -0.98 0.30 -0.95
C VAL A 144 -1.40 1.58 -0.23
N SER A 145 -1.54 2.67 -0.98
CA SER A 145 -2.11 3.91 -0.46
C SER A 145 -3.54 4.20 -0.95
N THR A 146 -4.08 3.37 -1.83
CA THR A 146 -5.30 3.59 -2.61
C THR A 146 -6.58 3.42 -1.76
N PRO A 147 -7.39 4.46 -1.54
CA PRO A 147 -8.70 4.30 -0.90
C PRO A 147 -9.57 3.32 -1.67
N SER A 148 -10.48 2.64 -0.97
CA SER A 148 -11.39 1.65 -1.56
C SER A 148 -10.70 0.43 -2.19
N TRP A 149 -9.37 0.36 -2.33
CA TRP A 149 -8.70 -0.74 -3.01
C TRP A 149 -7.50 -1.33 -2.23
N PRO A 150 -7.28 -2.66 -2.26
CA PRO A 150 -8.21 -3.68 -2.73
C PRO A 150 -9.41 -3.81 -1.78
N ALA A 151 -10.57 -4.23 -2.30
CA ALA A 151 -11.74 -4.54 -1.47
C ALA A 151 -12.43 -5.86 -1.81
N SER A 152 -11.82 -6.68 -2.66
CA SER A 152 -12.24 -8.08 -2.87
C SER A 152 -11.02 -8.91 -3.24
N GLY A 153 -10.86 -10.08 -2.62
CA GLY A 153 -9.72 -10.97 -2.88
C GLY A 153 -10.00 -12.05 -3.91
N ASN A 154 -11.25 -12.21 -4.36
CA ASN A 154 -11.65 -13.36 -5.18
C ASN A 154 -12.84 -13.05 -6.07
N LYS A 155 -12.78 -13.49 -7.32
CA LYS A 155 -13.86 -13.32 -8.32
C LYS A 155 -15.20 -13.98 -7.94
N ASN A 156 -15.23 -14.93 -7.01
CA ASN A 156 -16.46 -15.56 -6.52
C ASN A 156 -17.10 -14.74 -5.38
N HIS A 157 -16.34 -13.84 -4.74
CA HIS A 157 -16.78 -12.95 -3.68
C HIS A 157 -16.48 -11.50 -4.09
N LYS A 158 -17.08 -11.07 -5.20
CA LYS A 158 -16.86 -9.74 -5.78
C LYS A 158 -17.40 -8.64 -4.87
N ARG A 159 -16.90 -7.42 -5.10
CA ARG A 159 -17.55 -6.18 -4.67
C ARG A 159 -18.99 -6.14 -5.17
N GLN A 160 -19.86 -5.51 -4.39
CA GLN A 160 -21.30 -5.46 -4.67
C GLN A 160 -21.69 -4.18 -5.43
N THR A 161 -20.88 -3.13 -5.36
CA THR A 161 -21.28 -1.79 -5.81
C THR A 161 -20.62 -1.30 -7.10
N ASP A 162 -19.42 -1.80 -7.43
CA ASP A 162 -18.58 -1.39 -8.56
C ASP A 162 -17.52 -2.47 -8.91
N GLY A 163 -16.40 -2.07 -9.52
CA GLY A 163 -15.30 -2.98 -9.88
C GLY A 163 -14.21 -3.10 -8.83
N ASN A 164 -13.24 -3.96 -9.10
CA ASN A 164 -12.02 -4.09 -8.30
C ASN A 164 -10.75 -3.85 -9.14
N THR A 165 -10.94 -3.33 -10.36
CA THR A 165 -9.86 -2.87 -11.25
C THR A 165 -9.62 -1.40 -10.94
N LEU A 166 -8.35 -0.99 -10.77
CA LEU A 166 -8.03 0.44 -10.63
C LEU A 166 -8.52 1.20 -11.87
N GLY A 167 -9.19 2.33 -11.65
CA GLY A 167 -9.88 3.08 -12.70
C GLY A 167 -11.31 2.60 -13.01
N CYS A 168 -11.76 1.51 -12.37
CA CYS A 168 -13.13 0.97 -12.49
C CYS A 168 -13.89 0.94 -11.15
N ILE A 169 -13.44 1.75 -10.19
CA ILE A 169 -13.99 1.88 -8.83
C ILE A 169 -14.55 3.30 -8.72
N LYS A 170 -15.66 3.50 -8.00
CA LYS A 170 -16.29 4.83 -7.95
C LYS A 170 -15.41 5.91 -7.31
N ASP A 171 -14.58 5.51 -6.36
CA ASP A 171 -13.75 6.39 -5.54
C ASP A 171 -12.50 5.61 -5.09
N ASP A 172 -11.51 5.51 -5.98
CA ASP A 172 -10.17 4.98 -5.74
C ASP A 172 -9.08 6.07 -5.86
N ASP A 173 -9.50 7.34 -5.96
CA ASP A 173 -8.63 8.52 -6.10
C ASP A 173 -7.57 8.32 -7.20
N ILE A 174 -7.98 7.86 -8.37
CA ILE A 174 -7.07 7.59 -9.50
C ILE A 174 -6.40 8.87 -10.03
N GLU A 175 -6.94 10.04 -9.71
CA GLU A 175 -6.38 11.35 -10.08
C GLU A 175 -5.09 11.72 -9.31
N VAL A 176 -4.85 11.19 -8.11
CA VAL A 176 -3.71 11.59 -7.25
C VAL A 176 -2.58 10.58 -7.30
N SER A 177 -1.37 10.99 -6.90
CA SER A 177 -0.25 10.05 -6.82
C SER A 177 -0.47 8.97 -5.75
N GLN A 178 -0.05 7.74 -6.02
CA GLN A 178 -0.21 6.60 -5.11
C GLN A 178 1.03 5.72 -5.13
N HIS A 179 1.26 4.92 -4.08
CA HIS A 179 2.33 3.92 -4.10
C HIS A 179 1.81 2.51 -3.86
N PHE A 180 2.60 1.55 -4.37
CA PHE A 180 2.40 0.13 -4.20
C PHE A 180 3.76 -0.50 -3.87
N PHE A 181 3.80 -1.31 -2.82
CA PHE A 181 4.97 -2.11 -2.49
C PHE A 181 4.54 -3.55 -2.27
N CYS A 182 5.20 -4.48 -2.94
CA CYS A 182 4.93 -5.90 -2.78
C CYS A 182 6.21 -6.66 -2.50
N LEU A 183 6.16 -7.56 -1.52
CA LEU A 183 7.30 -8.32 -1.05
C LEU A 183 6.91 -9.78 -0.91
N LYS A 184 7.76 -10.66 -1.42
CA LYS A 184 7.67 -12.11 -1.23
C LYS A 184 7.94 -12.46 0.23
N ILE A 185 7.12 -13.32 0.80
CA ILE A 185 7.18 -13.72 2.20
C ILE A 185 7.09 -15.24 2.34
N ASN A 186 7.69 -15.76 3.40
CA ASN A 186 7.45 -17.13 3.86
C ASN A 186 6.48 -17.15 5.05
N LYS A 187 6.19 -18.35 5.58
CA LYS A 187 5.28 -18.53 6.72
C LYS A 187 5.68 -17.71 7.97
N ASN A 188 6.97 -17.65 8.30
CA ASN A 188 7.44 -16.92 9.48
C ASN A 188 7.21 -15.41 9.32
N ASP A 189 7.50 -14.89 8.12
CA ASP A 189 7.23 -13.50 7.78
C ASP A 189 5.73 -13.20 7.83
N LEU A 190 4.88 -14.11 7.34
CA LEU A 190 3.42 -13.98 7.43
C LEU A 190 2.94 -13.87 8.88
N VAL A 191 3.48 -14.69 9.79
CA VAL A 191 3.18 -14.60 11.23
C VAL A 191 3.61 -13.24 11.80
N ILE A 192 4.80 -12.75 11.44
CA ILE A 192 5.29 -11.44 11.87
C ILE A 192 4.35 -10.33 11.38
N LEU A 193 3.99 -10.35 10.09
CA LEU A 193 3.14 -9.37 9.43
C LEU A 193 1.74 -9.34 10.04
N LEU A 194 1.12 -10.51 10.28
CA LEU A 194 -0.20 -10.57 10.91
C LEU A 194 -0.20 -9.97 12.33
N ASN A 195 0.86 -10.21 13.12
CA ASN A 195 0.99 -9.60 14.44
C ASN A 195 1.22 -8.08 14.35
N ALA A 196 1.96 -7.60 13.35
CA ALA A 196 2.10 -6.18 13.08
C ALA A 196 0.74 -5.53 12.71
N LEU A 197 -0.07 -6.18 11.87
CA LEU A 197 -1.41 -5.71 11.52
C LEU A 197 -2.36 -5.65 12.73
N ILE A 198 -2.28 -6.64 13.64
CA ILE A 198 -3.01 -6.61 14.92
C ILE A 198 -2.56 -5.41 15.75
N ASN A 199 -1.24 -5.20 15.89
CA ASN A 199 -0.71 -4.10 16.68
C ASN A 199 -1.12 -2.73 16.12
N ALA A 200 -1.14 -2.58 14.79
CA ALA A 200 -1.53 -1.35 14.09
C ALA A 200 -3.06 -1.08 14.07
N SER A 201 -3.89 -1.97 14.61
CA SER A 201 -5.36 -1.84 14.55
C SER A 201 -5.87 -1.69 13.12
N VAL A 202 -5.43 -2.51 12.17
CA VAL A 202 -5.92 -2.38 10.79
C VAL A 202 -7.40 -2.77 10.67
N VAL A 203 -8.10 -2.08 9.77
CA VAL A 203 -9.53 -2.30 9.50
C VAL A 203 -9.70 -3.49 8.56
N THR A 204 -10.29 -4.56 9.07
CA THR A 204 -10.66 -5.78 8.33
C THR A 204 -11.67 -6.58 9.15
N ASN A 205 -12.25 -7.63 8.58
CA ASN A 205 -13.14 -8.53 9.29
C ASN A 205 -12.95 -9.97 8.78
N PRO A 206 -12.39 -10.88 9.61
CA PRO A 206 -12.14 -12.28 9.26
C PRO A 206 -13.36 -13.09 8.85
N THR A 207 -14.57 -12.62 9.14
CA THR A 207 -15.81 -13.35 8.82
C THR A 207 -16.41 -12.99 7.46
N ILE A 208 -15.81 -12.04 6.73
CA ILE A 208 -16.33 -11.56 5.44
C ILE A 208 -15.54 -12.20 4.29
N PRO A 209 -16.13 -13.15 3.53
CA PRO A 209 -15.43 -13.87 2.46
C PRO A 209 -14.91 -12.98 1.33
N GLN A 210 -15.55 -11.82 1.10
CA GLN A 210 -15.08 -10.84 0.12
C GLN A 210 -13.64 -10.39 0.39
N ILE A 211 -13.27 -10.20 1.67
CA ILE A 211 -11.97 -9.64 2.05
C ILE A 211 -11.07 -10.62 2.80
N VAL A 212 -11.59 -11.77 3.26
CA VAL A 212 -10.78 -12.79 3.95
C VAL A 212 -11.15 -14.20 3.47
N LYS A 213 -10.12 -14.97 3.09
CA LYS A 213 -10.17 -16.43 2.96
C LYS A 213 -9.09 -17.03 3.86
N ASN A 214 -9.52 -17.61 4.99
CA ASN A 214 -8.64 -18.01 6.08
C ASN A 214 -8.34 -19.52 6.08
N GLY A 215 -7.33 -19.93 5.32
CA GLY A 215 -6.80 -21.30 5.29
C GLY A 215 -5.28 -21.36 5.52
N GLY A 216 -4.65 -22.45 5.08
CA GLY A 216 -3.22 -22.70 5.30
C GLY A 216 -2.90 -23.14 6.73
N PRO A 217 -1.70 -22.82 7.27
CA PRO A 217 -1.25 -23.36 8.57
C PRO A 217 -2.17 -22.98 9.75
N ALA A 218 -2.37 -23.90 10.71
CA ALA A 218 -3.33 -23.72 11.80
C ALA A 218 -3.01 -22.54 12.74
N ASP A 219 -1.73 -22.24 12.95
CA ASP A 219 -1.26 -21.08 13.69
C ASP A 219 -1.56 -19.77 12.97
N VAL A 220 -1.33 -19.71 11.66
CA VAL A 220 -1.72 -18.58 10.80
C VAL A 220 -3.23 -18.33 10.90
N GLN A 221 -4.04 -19.40 10.76
CA GLN A 221 -5.50 -19.27 10.86
C GLN A 221 -5.96 -18.72 12.20
N THR A 222 -5.27 -19.10 13.29
CA THR A 222 -5.54 -18.63 14.64
C THR A 222 -5.21 -17.15 14.80
N ILE A 223 -4.14 -16.66 14.18
CA ILE A 223 -3.76 -15.24 14.21
C ILE A 223 -4.72 -14.41 13.34
N VAL A 224 -5.10 -14.89 12.16
CA VAL A 224 -6.09 -14.21 11.29
C VAL A 224 -7.40 -13.96 12.02
N LYS A 225 -7.86 -14.86 12.90
CA LYS A 225 -9.08 -14.65 13.71
C LYS A 225 -8.97 -13.48 14.72
N LYS A 226 -7.78 -12.93 14.96
CA LYS A 226 -7.52 -11.85 15.93
C LYS A 226 -7.42 -10.46 15.32
N VAL A 227 -7.24 -10.33 13.99
CA VAL A 227 -7.23 -9.04 13.28
C VAL A 227 -8.62 -8.37 13.31
N GLY A 228 -8.70 -7.10 12.85
CA GLY A 228 -9.97 -6.36 12.80
C GLY A 228 -10.44 -5.87 14.17
N LYS A 229 -9.51 -5.59 15.09
CA LYS A 229 -9.77 -5.10 16.44
C LYS A 229 -8.80 -3.97 16.76
N VAL A 230 -9.25 -3.02 17.58
CA VAL A 230 -8.40 -1.96 18.12
C VAL A 230 -7.43 -2.55 19.14
N SER A 231 -6.14 -2.41 18.89
CA SER A 231 -5.05 -2.79 19.79
C SER A 231 -5.04 -1.91 21.04
N LYS A 232 -4.80 -2.54 22.19
CA LYS A 232 -4.50 -1.84 23.45
C LYS A 232 -2.99 -1.71 23.71
N SER A 233 -2.17 -2.17 22.77
CA SER A 233 -0.71 -2.12 22.89
C SER A 233 -0.22 -0.69 23.02
N THR A 234 0.79 -0.50 23.86
CA THR A 234 1.51 0.76 24.04
C THR A 234 2.95 0.67 23.53
N THR A 235 3.28 -0.39 22.78
CA THR A 235 4.64 -0.65 22.28
C THR A 235 4.67 -0.82 20.76
N PHE A 236 5.78 -0.38 20.16
CA PHE A 236 6.07 -0.67 18.76
C PHE A 236 6.34 -2.16 18.57
N THR A 237 6.00 -2.65 17.40
CA THR A 237 6.58 -3.91 16.92
C THR A 237 7.65 -3.57 15.90
N LYS A 238 8.85 -4.11 16.11
CA LYS A 238 9.97 -4.05 15.17
C LYS A 238 10.42 -5.48 14.90
N ALA A 239 10.53 -5.84 13.62
CA ALA A 239 11.02 -7.14 13.22
C ALA A 239 11.74 -7.03 11.86
N ILE A 240 12.67 -7.95 11.62
CA ILE A 240 13.33 -8.11 10.33
C ILE A 240 12.72 -9.36 9.68
N LEU A 241 12.20 -9.21 8.47
CA LEU A 241 11.67 -10.30 7.67
C LEU A 241 12.82 -11.10 7.05
N SER A 242 12.53 -12.28 6.53
CA SER A 242 13.54 -13.16 5.91
C SER A 242 14.24 -12.54 4.71
N SER A 243 13.64 -11.53 4.08
CA SER A 243 14.23 -10.73 2.99
C SER A 243 15.24 -9.66 3.46
N GLY A 244 15.37 -9.44 4.77
CA GLY A 244 16.12 -8.32 5.35
C GLY A 244 15.31 -7.03 5.49
N VAL A 245 14.10 -6.97 4.92
CA VAL A 245 13.19 -5.83 5.08
C VAL A 245 12.75 -5.70 6.54
N GLN A 246 12.90 -4.51 7.11
CA GLN A 246 12.42 -4.21 8.46
C GLN A 246 10.95 -3.75 8.42
N ILE A 247 10.12 -4.33 9.28
CA ILE A 247 8.77 -3.85 9.55
C ILE A 247 8.73 -3.09 10.88
N LEU A 248 8.03 -1.97 10.86
CA LEU A 248 7.69 -1.16 12.03
C LEU A 248 6.17 -1.02 12.11
N SER A 249 5.58 -1.44 13.23
CA SER A 249 4.17 -1.24 13.53
C SER A 249 3.99 -0.35 14.74
N LYS A 250 3.13 0.66 14.59
CA LYS A 250 2.77 1.63 15.62
C LYS A 250 1.29 1.44 16.01
N PRO A 251 0.95 1.15 17.28
CA PRO A 251 -0.42 1.19 17.76
C PRO A 251 -0.88 2.64 18.00
N SER A 252 -2.20 2.85 18.03
CA SER A 252 -2.80 4.17 18.25
C SER A 252 -2.47 4.79 19.62
N ALA A 253 -2.13 3.97 20.62
CA ALA A 253 -1.78 4.44 21.96
C ALA A 253 -0.37 5.04 22.05
N ILE A 254 0.44 4.95 20.98
CA ILE A 254 1.72 5.64 20.92
C ILE A 254 1.55 6.95 20.17
N ALA A 255 1.85 8.06 20.84
CA ALA A 255 1.91 9.37 20.21
C ALA A 255 3.18 9.53 19.35
N GLY A 256 3.25 10.60 18.57
CA GLY A 256 4.44 10.96 17.79
C GLY A 256 4.21 10.90 16.27
N PRO A 257 4.81 11.84 15.52
CA PRO A 257 4.81 11.82 14.06
C PRO A 257 5.48 10.57 13.48
N VAL A 258 4.84 9.93 12.49
CA VAL A 258 5.25 8.60 12.00
C VAL A 258 6.65 8.60 11.39
N TRP A 259 7.00 9.59 10.56
CA TRP A 259 8.31 9.65 9.90
C TRP A 259 9.46 9.92 10.86
N GLN A 260 9.22 10.71 11.89
CA GLN A 260 10.17 10.94 12.97
C GLN A 260 10.38 9.64 13.76
N LEU A 261 9.30 8.89 14.06
CA LEU A 261 9.42 7.57 14.70
C LEU A 261 10.23 6.60 13.83
N VAL A 262 10.00 6.58 12.52
CA VAL A 262 10.79 5.78 11.57
C VAL A 262 12.27 6.18 11.62
N SER A 263 12.58 7.48 11.54
CA SER A 263 13.96 7.99 11.66
C SER A 263 14.63 7.54 12.96
N SER A 264 13.94 7.68 14.10
CA SER A 264 14.44 7.21 15.40
C SER A 264 14.76 5.71 15.40
N GLU A 265 13.85 4.89 14.89
CA GLU A 265 14.00 3.43 14.87
C GLU A 265 15.08 2.93 13.90
N LEU A 266 15.47 3.78 12.95
CA LEU A 266 16.57 3.57 12.02
C LEU A 266 17.89 4.18 12.53
N GLY A 267 17.98 4.55 13.81
CA GLY A 267 19.22 5.08 14.40
C GLY A 267 19.39 6.58 14.20
N SER A 268 18.28 7.32 14.22
CA SER A 268 18.26 8.78 14.05
C SER A 268 18.76 9.25 12.68
N ILE A 269 18.61 8.43 11.64
CA ILE A 269 19.01 8.81 10.28
C ILE A 269 18.16 9.97 9.77
N PRO A 270 18.74 10.93 9.03
CA PRO A 270 17.98 12.00 8.43
C PRO A 270 17.17 11.47 7.24
N LEU A 271 15.92 11.91 7.12
CA LEU A 271 14.98 11.47 6.09
C LEU A 271 14.46 12.66 5.29
N ARG A 272 14.20 12.44 4.00
CA ARG A 272 13.31 13.24 3.17
C ARG A 272 12.10 12.40 2.81
N VAL A 273 10.89 12.94 2.95
CA VAL A 273 9.66 12.13 2.89
C VAL A 273 8.59 12.84 2.07
N ALA A 274 7.98 12.11 1.13
CA ALA A 274 6.72 12.47 0.51
C ALA A 274 5.60 11.69 1.23
N SER A 275 4.62 12.40 1.79
CA SER A 275 3.56 11.81 2.59
C SER A 275 2.23 12.47 2.27
N TRP A 276 1.13 12.01 2.88
CA TRP A 276 -0.07 12.83 2.95
C TRP A 276 0.22 14.05 3.81
N TRP A 277 0.48 15.19 3.17
CA TRP A 277 0.74 16.46 3.84
C TRP A 277 -0.44 17.39 3.63
N GLU A 278 -1.36 17.40 4.59
CA GLU A 278 -2.57 18.22 4.65
C GLU A 278 -2.87 18.54 6.11
N GLU A 279 -3.70 19.55 6.38
CA GLU A 279 -4.07 19.93 7.75
C GLU A 279 -4.86 18.81 8.49
N PRO A 280 -4.47 18.45 9.74
CA PRO A 280 -3.33 18.96 10.50
C PRO A 280 -1.98 18.44 9.98
N ALA A 281 -1.12 19.37 9.56
CA ALA A 281 0.13 19.01 8.90
C ALA A 281 1.24 18.62 9.89
N ILE A 282 2.03 17.60 9.53
CA ILE A 282 3.30 17.30 10.20
C ILE A 282 4.39 18.05 9.44
N TYR A 283 4.99 19.05 10.08
CA TYR A 283 6.02 19.90 9.49
C TYR A 283 7.41 19.23 9.50
N SER A 284 8.30 19.73 8.65
CA SER A 284 9.71 19.36 8.67
C SER A 284 10.33 19.66 10.04
N THR A 285 11.21 18.77 10.49
CA THR A 285 11.93 18.89 11.76
C THR A 285 13.42 18.81 11.50
N ASN A 286 14.20 19.67 12.17
CA ASN A 286 15.65 19.50 12.24
C ASN A 286 16.05 18.69 13.48
N LYS A 287 17.34 18.36 13.62
CA LYS A 287 17.89 17.58 14.74
C LYS A 287 17.63 18.21 16.12
N ASP A 288 17.34 19.50 16.21
CA ASP A 288 17.16 20.25 17.46
C ASP A 288 15.67 20.51 17.76
N THR A 289 14.78 20.13 16.85
CA THR A 289 13.35 20.34 17.00
C THR A 289 12.81 19.50 18.16
N GLN A 290 12.16 20.15 19.13
CA GLN A 290 11.52 19.47 20.24
C GLN A 290 10.10 19.02 19.85
N ILE A 291 9.86 17.72 19.88
CA ILE A 291 8.54 17.13 19.61
C ILE A 291 7.82 16.94 20.96
N THR A 292 6.77 17.74 21.20
CA THR A 292 6.07 17.77 22.50
C THR A 292 5.34 16.47 22.83
N CYS A 293 4.86 15.75 21.81
CA CYS A 293 4.15 14.48 21.96
C CYS A 293 5.07 13.25 21.82
N TRP A 294 6.39 13.41 21.99
CA TRP A 294 7.34 12.32 21.81
C TRP A 294 7.17 11.23 22.88
N PRO A 295 7.04 9.94 22.51
CA PRO A 295 6.87 8.87 23.48
C PRO A 295 8.12 8.67 24.35
N LYS A 296 7.89 8.43 25.64
CA LYS A 296 8.96 8.16 26.61
C LYS A 296 9.71 6.87 26.22
N GLY A 297 11.05 6.91 26.29
CA GLY A 297 11.90 5.75 26.03
C GLY A 297 12.18 5.47 24.55
N VAL A 298 11.70 6.32 23.65
CA VAL A 298 12.05 6.27 22.22
C VAL A 298 13.19 7.24 21.94
N ASN A 299 14.18 6.79 21.17
CA ASN A 299 15.35 7.59 20.80
C ASN A 299 14.94 8.91 20.10
N LYS A 300 15.84 9.89 20.10
CA LYS A 300 15.58 11.13 19.38
C LYS A 300 15.59 10.86 17.87
N PRO A 301 14.67 11.43 17.07
CA PRO A 301 14.74 11.31 15.62
C PRO A 301 15.89 12.16 15.05
N GLY A 302 16.34 11.81 13.85
CA GLY A 302 17.12 12.69 13.00
C GLY A 302 16.27 13.81 12.39
N ALA A 303 16.88 14.58 11.48
CA ALA A 303 16.13 15.56 10.69
C ALA A 303 15.12 14.84 9.77
N VAL A 304 13.92 15.40 9.61
CA VAL A 304 12.91 14.89 8.68
C VAL A 304 12.43 16.05 7.83
N GLU A 305 12.71 15.98 6.54
CA GLU A 305 12.33 16.97 5.53
C GLU A 305 11.09 16.52 4.79
N ILE A 306 10.01 17.29 4.86
CA ILE A 306 8.82 17.05 4.05
C ILE A 306 9.06 17.55 2.62
N ALA A 307 8.91 16.64 1.65
CA ALA A 307 8.86 16.97 0.25
C ALA A 307 7.41 17.31 -0.16
N THR A 308 7.20 18.54 -0.63
CA THR A 308 5.90 19.01 -1.14
C THR A 308 5.81 18.93 -2.68
N SER A 309 6.93 18.66 -3.34
CA SER A 309 7.03 18.41 -4.77
C SER A 309 8.24 17.52 -5.11
N GLY A 310 8.24 16.98 -6.32
CA GLY A 310 9.33 16.22 -6.91
C GLY A 310 9.40 16.45 -8.42
N THR A 311 10.32 15.76 -9.08
CA THR A 311 10.42 15.77 -10.54
C THR A 311 10.63 14.37 -11.08
N TRP A 312 10.07 14.11 -12.24
CA TRP A 312 10.38 12.93 -13.06
C TRP A 312 10.43 13.40 -14.51
N ASP A 313 11.43 12.96 -15.27
CA ASP A 313 11.59 13.29 -16.69
C ASP A 313 11.38 14.80 -17.01
N GLY A 314 11.97 15.66 -16.18
CA GLY A 314 11.86 17.12 -16.30
C GLY A 314 10.50 17.73 -15.95
N LYS A 315 9.48 16.93 -15.64
CA LYS A 315 8.15 17.41 -15.21
C LYS A 315 8.03 17.43 -13.69
N SER A 316 7.42 18.48 -13.16
CA SER A 316 7.08 18.61 -11.74
C SER A 316 5.99 17.62 -11.35
N ILE A 317 6.04 17.13 -10.11
CA ILE A 317 5.01 16.30 -9.49
C ILE A 317 4.69 16.92 -8.13
N GLY A 318 3.40 17.15 -7.84
CA GLY A 318 2.94 17.61 -6.53
C GLY A 318 2.91 16.48 -5.49
N PHE A 319 3.37 16.78 -4.27
CA PHE A 319 3.35 15.86 -3.12
C PHE A 319 2.51 16.34 -1.93
N LEU A 320 1.73 17.41 -2.11
CA LEU A 320 0.74 17.83 -1.11
C LEU A 320 -0.38 16.80 -0.99
N GLY A 321 -0.91 16.59 0.21
CA GLY A 321 -2.10 15.77 0.45
C GLY A 321 -3.37 16.40 -0.13
N GLY A 322 -4.44 15.62 -0.20
CA GLY A 322 -5.76 16.05 -0.68
C GLY A 322 -6.25 15.28 -1.90
N ALA A 323 -7.32 15.79 -2.53
CA ALA A 323 -8.04 15.13 -3.63
C ALA A 323 -7.96 15.89 -4.97
N LYS A 324 -7.03 16.85 -5.11
CA LYS A 324 -6.85 17.60 -6.36
C LYS A 324 -5.98 16.80 -7.36
N PRO A 325 -6.09 17.05 -8.66
CA PRO A 325 -5.23 16.43 -9.69
C PRO A 325 -3.71 16.51 -9.45
N SER A 326 -3.23 17.47 -8.65
CA SER A 326 -1.83 17.63 -8.25
C SER A 326 -1.40 16.80 -7.05
N CYS A 327 -2.36 16.30 -6.28
CA CYS A 327 -2.15 15.81 -4.92
C CYS A 327 -1.52 14.42 -4.87
N ASN A 328 -1.18 14.02 -3.65
CA ASN A 328 -0.44 12.81 -3.34
C ASN A 328 -1.05 12.06 -2.16
N HIS A 329 -1.27 10.77 -2.39
CA HIS A 329 -1.63 9.80 -1.37
C HIS A 329 -0.48 8.86 -1.06
N ALA A 330 0.61 8.84 -1.82
CA ALA A 330 1.77 8.01 -1.54
C ALA A 330 2.46 8.40 -0.23
N LYS A 331 3.08 7.41 0.41
CA LYS A 331 3.91 7.57 1.60
C LYS A 331 5.26 6.92 1.34
N VAL A 332 6.25 7.74 0.97
CA VAL A 332 7.59 7.30 0.58
C VAL A 332 8.61 8.15 1.32
N GLY A 333 9.59 7.50 1.94
CA GLY A 333 10.62 8.15 2.73
C GLY A 333 11.99 7.61 2.38
N VAL A 334 12.96 8.51 2.36
CA VAL A 334 14.23 8.29 1.70
C VAL A 334 15.35 8.90 2.59
N SER A 335 16.39 8.13 2.95
CA SER A 335 17.55 8.62 3.73
C SER A 335 18.30 9.72 2.98
N THR A 336 18.58 10.84 3.66
CA THR A 336 19.45 11.89 3.11
C THR A 336 20.91 11.74 3.55
N ASP A 337 21.23 10.70 4.31
CA ASP A 337 22.60 10.38 4.69
C ASP A 337 23.33 9.69 3.52
N PRO A 338 24.40 10.30 2.96
CA PRO A 338 25.13 9.72 1.83
C PRO A 338 25.89 8.44 2.20
N SER A 339 26.12 8.17 3.48
CA SER A 339 26.78 6.95 3.97
C SER A 339 25.81 5.79 4.19
N LEU A 340 24.51 6.09 4.27
CA LEU A 340 23.42 5.13 4.32
C LEU A 340 22.45 5.43 3.16
N PRO A 341 22.93 5.33 1.91
CA PRO A 341 22.14 5.67 0.73
C PRO A 341 21.02 4.66 0.50
N TYR A 342 20.15 4.97 -0.45
CA TYR A 342 19.18 4.04 -1.05
C TYR A 342 19.89 2.79 -1.54
N SER A 343 19.99 1.75 -0.70
CA SER A 343 20.41 0.42 -1.13
C SER A 343 19.21 -0.39 -1.54
#